data_AF-A0A6V7DUP2-F1
#
_entry.id   AF-A0A6V7DUP2-F1
#
_cell.length_a   1.000
_cell.length_b   1.000
_cell.length_c   1.000
_cell.angle_alpha   90.00
_cell.angle_beta   90.00
_cell.angle_gamma   90.00
#
_symmetry.space_group_name_H-M   'P 1'
#
loop_
_entity.id
_entity.type
_entity.pdbx_description
1 polymer ?
#
loop_
_entity_poly.entity_id
_entity_poly.type
_entity_poly.pdbx_seq_one_letter_code
_entity_poly.pdbx_strand_id
1 'polypeptide(L)'
;MPRNNSAHSGSTASDSRATSPDAPNRTTEHEDVFFRRLSESRGAEATNGLHWSDLPMQFSLALKCAHIDHCLVGLHGVLEVLHASAAAREGGQPGLSGDLTDRLLYASRALAESGKESLYALQERIAATS
;
A
#
# COMPACT_ATOMS: atom_id res chain seq x y z
N MET A 1 3.40 -4.87 70.69
CA MET A 1 3.42 -6.23 71.31
C MET A 1 2.00 -6.53 71.75
N PRO A 2 1.36 -7.71 71.52
CA PRO A 2 1.79 -9.03 71.00
C PRO A 2 1.18 -9.36 69.60
N ARG A 3 1.67 -10.27 68.72
CA ARG A 3 1.88 -11.75 68.74
C ARG A 3 0.59 -12.57 68.94
N ASN A 4 0.06 -13.22 67.90
CA ASN A 4 0.34 -14.63 67.60
C ASN A 4 -0.58 -15.24 66.53
N ASN A 5 0.09 -16.01 65.67
CA ASN A 5 -0.42 -17.01 64.73
C ASN A 5 -1.31 -18.07 65.38
N SER A 6 -2.17 -18.69 64.56
CA SER A 6 -2.43 -20.13 64.63
C SER A 6 -2.57 -20.68 63.21
N ALA A 7 -1.81 -21.75 62.98
CA ALA A 7 -1.54 -22.41 61.71
C ALA A 7 -2.29 -23.76 61.62
N HIS A 8 -2.06 -24.45 60.48
CA HIS A 8 -2.39 -25.86 60.10
C HIS A 8 -3.63 -26.01 59.23
N SER A 9 -3.67 -26.80 58.15
CA SER A 9 -2.75 -27.70 57.45
C SER A 9 -3.35 -27.85 56.04
N GLY A 10 -2.61 -27.84 54.93
CA GLY A 10 -1.76 -28.94 54.45
C GLY A 10 -2.41 -29.57 53.22
N SER A 11 -1.74 -29.52 52.07
CA SER A 11 -1.61 -30.68 51.15
C SER A 11 -0.72 -30.32 49.97
N THR A 12 0.34 -31.10 49.84
CA THR A 12 1.25 -31.21 48.71
C THR A 12 0.55 -31.78 47.48
N ALA A 13 0.78 -31.18 46.32
CA ALA A 13 0.86 -31.92 45.05
C ALA A 13 1.70 -31.08 44.07
N SER A 14 2.97 -31.47 43.92
CA SER A 14 3.68 -31.26 42.67
C SER A 14 2.90 -31.94 41.57
N ASP A 15 2.61 -31.25 40.48
CA ASP A 15 2.41 -31.92 39.21
C ASP A 15 3.11 -31.14 38.11
N SER A 16 4.29 -31.65 37.79
CA SER A 16 5.11 -31.28 36.65
C SER A 16 4.34 -31.64 35.39
N ARG A 17 3.66 -30.68 34.76
CA ARG A 17 3.20 -30.86 33.38
C ARG A 17 4.12 -30.12 32.44
N ALA A 18 5.09 -30.89 31.92
CA ALA A 18 5.80 -30.59 30.70
C ALA A 18 4.77 -30.28 29.59
N THR A 19 4.72 -29.03 29.15
CA THR A 19 4.11 -28.68 27.87
C THR A 19 5.14 -29.01 26.79
N SER A 20 4.94 -30.16 26.15
CA SER A 20 5.55 -30.50 24.86
C SER A 20 5.36 -29.37 23.84
N PRO A 21 6.28 -29.22 22.88
CA PRO A 21 6.20 -28.20 21.85
C PRO A 21 5.16 -28.64 20.82
N ASP A 22 3.98 -28.04 20.82
CA ASP A 22 2.93 -28.37 19.86
C ASP A 22 2.65 -27.24 18.88
N ALA A 23 2.71 -27.64 17.61
CA ALA A 23 2.21 -27.04 16.38
C ALA A 23 2.93 -25.82 15.78
N PRO A 24 3.44 -25.92 14.52
CA PRO A 24 3.80 -24.74 13.76
C PRO A 24 2.55 -23.90 13.49
N ASN A 25 2.71 -22.59 13.68
CA ASN A 25 1.72 -21.53 13.53
C ASN A 25 1.21 -21.43 12.07
N ARG A 26 0.35 -22.37 11.65
CA ARG A 26 -0.16 -22.46 10.27
C ARG A 26 -1.13 -21.34 9.89
N THR A 27 -1.70 -20.64 10.86
CA THR A 27 -2.70 -19.58 10.62
C THR A 27 -2.06 -18.25 10.23
N THR A 28 -0.92 -17.88 10.83
CA THR A 28 -0.24 -16.60 10.51
C THR A 28 0.40 -16.61 9.12
N GLU A 29 1.02 -17.72 8.72
CA GLU A 29 1.64 -17.82 7.38
C GLU A 29 0.60 -17.72 6.25
N HIS A 30 -0.61 -18.26 6.46
CA HIS A 30 -1.67 -18.21 5.47
C HIS A 30 -2.32 -16.82 5.35
N GLU A 31 -2.50 -16.11 6.46
CA GLU A 31 -2.95 -14.72 6.45
C GLU A 31 -1.93 -13.80 5.77
N ASP A 32 -0.63 -13.99 6.06
CA ASP A 32 0.45 -13.23 5.43
C ASP A 32 0.51 -13.43 3.91
N VAL A 33 0.29 -14.67 3.44
CA VAL A 33 0.24 -14.96 2.00
C VAL A 33 -0.99 -14.32 1.36
N PHE A 34 -2.16 -14.36 2.00
CA PHE A 34 -3.39 -13.75 1.47
C PHE A 34 -3.26 -12.23 1.32
N PHE A 35 -2.84 -11.52 2.37
CA PHE A 35 -2.67 -10.06 2.31
C PHE A 35 -1.59 -9.64 1.32
N ARG A 36 -0.50 -10.42 1.22
CA ARG A 36 0.51 -10.21 0.19
C ARG A 36 -0.08 -10.36 -1.22
N ARG A 37 -0.81 -11.45 -1.49
CA ARG A 37 -1.49 -11.67 -2.78
C ARG A 37 -2.53 -10.61 -3.10
N LEU A 38 -3.26 -10.13 -2.10
CA LEU A 38 -4.23 -9.04 -2.25
C LEU A 38 -3.53 -7.72 -2.58
N SER A 39 -2.40 -7.42 -1.93
CA SER A 39 -1.60 -6.23 -2.23
C SER A 39 -0.96 -6.29 -3.61
N GLU A 40 -0.50 -7.48 -4.01
CA GLU A 40 0.02 -7.79 -5.34
C GLU A 40 -1.06 -7.59 -6.42
N SER A 41 -2.28 -8.09 -6.17
CA SER A 41 -3.40 -7.90 -7.08
C SER A 41 -3.78 -6.43 -7.20
N ARG A 42 -4.01 -5.73 -6.08
CA ARG A 42 -4.29 -4.28 -6.13
C ARG A 42 -3.18 -3.46 -6.79
N GLY A 43 -1.93 -3.89 -6.64
CA GLY A 43 -0.78 -3.23 -7.23
C GLY A 43 -0.65 -3.42 -8.75
N ALA A 44 -1.33 -4.41 -9.33
CA ALA A 44 -1.32 -4.69 -10.76
C ALA A 44 -2.64 -4.31 -11.47
N GLU A 45 -3.59 -3.73 -10.73
CA GLU A 45 -4.84 -3.22 -11.27
C GLU A 45 -4.60 -1.94 -12.08
N ALA A 46 -5.23 -1.83 -13.24
CA ALA A 46 -5.28 -0.62 -14.05
C ALA A 46 -6.46 0.26 -13.63
N THR A 47 -6.36 1.54 -13.93
CA THR A 47 -7.41 2.55 -13.67
C THR A 47 -8.71 2.30 -14.42
N ASN A 48 -8.71 1.48 -15.47
CA ASN A 48 -9.90 1.08 -16.22
C ASN A 48 -10.54 -0.22 -15.72
N GLY A 49 -10.05 -0.80 -14.61
CA GLY A 49 -10.55 -2.04 -14.02
C GLY A 49 -10.03 -3.33 -14.68
N LEU A 50 -9.13 -3.23 -15.66
CA LEU A 50 -8.37 -4.39 -16.15
C LEU A 50 -7.19 -4.67 -15.24
N HIS A 51 -6.77 -5.92 -15.16
CA HIS A 51 -5.58 -6.28 -14.40
C HIS A 51 -4.40 -6.49 -15.36
N TRP A 52 -3.31 -5.74 -15.18
CA TRP A 52 -2.14 -5.83 -16.06
C TRP A 52 -1.50 -7.23 -16.06
N SER A 53 -1.70 -8.02 -15.00
CA SER A 53 -1.21 -9.41 -14.95
C SER A 53 -2.05 -10.40 -15.75
N ASP A 54 -3.20 -10.01 -16.27
CA ASP A 54 -4.02 -10.86 -17.15
C ASP A 54 -3.46 -10.89 -18.58
N LEU A 55 -2.57 -9.94 -18.90
CA LEU A 55 -1.83 -9.91 -20.16
C LEU A 55 -0.65 -10.91 -20.12
N PRO A 56 -0.18 -11.42 -21.27
CA PRO A 56 0.95 -12.36 -21.33
C PRO A 56 2.29 -11.64 -21.04
N MET A 57 2.49 -11.25 -19.79
CA MET A 57 3.67 -10.54 -19.30
C MET A 57 4.09 -11.00 -17.91
N GLN A 58 5.34 -10.72 -17.55
CA GLN A 58 5.83 -11.00 -16.20
C GLN A 58 5.10 -10.13 -15.16
N PHE A 59 4.81 -10.68 -13.99
CA PHE A 59 4.12 -9.96 -12.92
C PHE A 59 4.85 -8.66 -12.50
N SER A 60 6.20 -8.67 -12.47
CA SER A 60 6.99 -7.46 -12.20
C SER A 60 6.87 -6.39 -13.28
N LEU A 61 6.55 -6.77 -14.52
CA LEU A 61 6.21 -5.84 -15.60
C LEU A 61 4.79 -5.31 -15.42
N ALA A 62 3.83 -6.17 -15.06
CA ALA A 62 2.46 -5.76 -14.77
C ALA A 62 2.40 -4.69 -13.67
N LEU A 63 3.14 -4.86 -12.57
CA LEU A 63 3.24 -3.86 -11.50
C LEU A 63 3.79 -2.51 -11.99
N LYS A 64 4.82 -2.52 -12.86
CA LYS A 64 5.36 -1.28 -13.44
C LYS A 64 4.34 -0.61 -14.35
N CYS A 65 3.62 -1.37 -15.17
CA CYS A 65 2.57 -0.85 -16.04
C CYS A 65 1.41 -0.24 -15.24
N ALA A 66 0.93 -0.93 -14.20
CA ALA A 66 -0.09 -0.43 -13.28
C ALA A 66 0.34 0.86 -12.59
N HIS A 67 1.59 0.91 -12.11
CA HIS A 67 2.12 2.13 -11.47
C HIS A 67 2.20 3.31 -12.44
N ILE A 68 2.67 3.08 -13.68
CA ILE A 68 2.70 4.12 -14.71
C ILE A 68 1.28 4.60 -15.04
N ASP A 69 0.34 3.68 -15.20
CA ASP A 69 -1.07 3.99 -15.46
C ASP A 69 -1.67 4.85 -14.33
N HIS A 70 -1.47 4.45 -13.07
CA HIS A 70 -1.88 5.22 -11.89
C HIS A 70 -1.28 6.63 -11.86
N CYS A 71 0.02 6.76 -12.17
CA CYS A 71 0.67 8.08 -12.21
C CYS A 71 0.06 8.98 -13.30
N LEU A 72 -0.22 8.44 -14.48
CA LEU A 72 -0.77 9.20 -15.61
C LEU A 72 -2.21 9.65 -15.34
N VAL A 73 -3.07 8.75 -14.86
CA VAL A 73 -4.45 9.09 -14.55
C VAL A 73 -4.54 10.02 -13.34
N GLY A 74 -3.73 9.79 -12.31
CA GLY A 74 -3.64 10.70 -11.17
C GLY A 74 -3.20 12.11 -11.61
N LEU A 75 -2.20 12.20 -12.48
CA LEU A 75 -1.73 13.48 -13.02
C LEU A 75 -2.84 14.17 -13.85
N HIS A 76 -3.55 13.41 -14.68
CA HIS A 76 -4.68 13.93 -15.46
C HIS A 76 -5.74 14.55 -14.55
N GLY A 77 -6.21 13.81 -13.54
CA GLY A 77 -7.23 14.31 -12.61
C GLY A 77 -6.78 15.55 -11.82
N VAL A 78 -5.51 15.60 -11.40
CA VAL A 78 -4.95 16.80 -10.74
C VAL A 78 -4.96 18.01 -11.68
N LEU A 79 -4.57 17.82 -12.94
CA LEU A 79 -4.57 18.89 -13.93
C LEU A 79 -6.00 19.35 -14.28
N GLU A 80 -6.96 18.44 -14.39
CA GLU A 80 -8.37 18.78 -14.58
C GLU A 80 -8.90 19.69 -13.45
N VAL A 81 -8.59 19.35 -12.20
CA VAL A 81 -8.99 20.15 -11.03
C VAL A 81 -8.33 21.53 -11.04
N LEU A 82 -7.04 21.60 -11.37
CA LEU A 82 -6.31 22.87 -11.49
C LEU A 82 -6.87 23.74 -12.63
N HIS A 83 -7.21 23.15 -13.78
CA HIS A 83 -7.82 23.86 -14.90
C HIS A 83 -9.23 24.35 -14.56
N ALA A 84 -10.06 23.52 -13.92
CA ALA A 84 -11.39 23.92 -13.46
C ALA A 84 -11.32 25.09 -12.46
N SER A 85 -10.35 25.06 -11.56
CA SER A 85 -10.06 26.16 -10.62
C SER A 85 -9.69 27.46 -11.35
N ALA A 86 -8.81 27.38 -12.36
CA ALA A 86 -8.41 28.54 -13.16
C ALA A 86 -9.61 29.11 -13.94
N ALA A 87 -10.39 28.26 -14.60
CA ALA A 87 -11.59 28.66 -15.33
C ALA A 87 -12.65 29.30 -14.42
N ALA A 88 -12.83 28.78 -13.21
CA ALA A 88 -13.72 29.39 -12.21
C ALA A 88 -13.28 30.82 -11.87
N ARG A 89 -11.99 31.05 -11.66
CA ARG A 89 -11.42 32.38 -11.39
C ARG A 89 -11.60 33.34 -12.56
N GLU A 90 -11.38 32.86 -13.79
CA GLU A 90 -11.64 33.65 -15.01
C GLU A 90 -13.12 34.01 -15.16
N GLY A 91 -14.02 33.13 -14.75
CA GLY A 91 -15.46 33.36 -14.67
C GLY A 91 -15.94 34.19 -13.47
N GLY A 92 -15.03 34.76 -12.67
CA GLY A 92 -15.35 35.58 -11.50
C GLY A 92 -15.82 34.81 -10.28
N GLN A 93 -15.75 33.47 -10.30
CA GLN A 93 -16.02 32.63 -9.13
C GLN A 93 -14.75 32.42 -8.30
N PRO A 94 -14.89 32.17 -6.99
CA PRO A 94 -13.75 31.71 -6.20
C PRO A 94 -13.27 30.35 -6.73
N GLY A 95 -11.99 30.26 -7.09
CA GLY A 95 -11.34 28.98 -7.38
C GLY A 95 -10.89 28.28 -6.09
N LEU A 96 -10.00 27.30 -6.22
CA LEU A 96 -9.35 26.66 -5.09
C LEU A 96 -8.52 27.67 -4.28
N SER A 97 -8.36 27.40 -2.98
CA SER A 97 -7.46 28.18 -2.13
C SER A 97 -6.00 28.00 -2.57
N GLY A 98 -5.14 28.96 -2.18
CA GLY A 98 -3.70 28.92 -2.46
C GLY A 98 -3.06 27.63 -1.94
N ASP A 99 -3.27 27.30 -0.66
CA ASP A 99 -2.71 26.10 -0.03
C ASP A 99 -3.10 24.80 -0.75
N LEU A 100 -4.36 24.70 -1.20
CA LEU A 100 -4.83 23.51 -1.92
C LEU A 100 -4.24 23.47 -3.34
N THR A 101 -4.15 24.62 -4.00
CA THR A 101 -3.50 24.75 -5.32
C THR A 101 -2.03 24.31 -5.23
N ASP A 102 -1.30 24.76 -4.22
CA ASP A 102 0.11 24.40 -4.01
C ASP A 102 0.29 22.91 -3.75
N ARG A 103 -0.59 22.30 -2.94
CA ARG A 103 -0.57 20.85 -2.70
C ARG A 103 -0.86 20.05 -3.97
N LEU A 104 -1.78 20.50 -4.81
CA LEU A 104 -2.07 19.87 -6.09
C LEU A 104 -0.91 20.03 -7.08
N LEU A 105 -0.26 21.19 -7.12
CA LEU A 105 0.96 21.40 -7.91
C LEU A 105 2.13 20.54 -7.43
N TYR A 106 2.25 20.32 -6.12
CA TYR A 106 3.22 19.38 -5.57
C TYR A 106 2.88 17.94 -5.98
N ALA A 107 1.62 17.52 -5.82
CA ALA A 107 1.16 16.19 -6.18
C ALA A 107 1.36 15.89 -7.67
N SER A 108 1.07 16.86 -8.56
CA SER A 108 1.29 16.68 -10.00
C SER A 108 2.77 16.45 -10.32
N ARG A 109 3.68 17.20 -9.69
CA ARG A 109 5.13 16.98 -9.85
C ARG A 109 5.55 15.60 -9.34
N ALA A 110 5.07 15.20 -8.17
CA ALA A 110 5.40 13.89 -7.60
C ALA A 110 4.91 12.73 -8.50
N LEU A 111 3.69 12.83 -9.03
CA LEU A 111 3.14 11.85 -9.98
C LEU A 111 3.91 11.81 -11.28
N ALA A 112 4.25 12.97 -11.85
CA ALA A 112 5.02 13.08 -13.08
C ALA A 112 6.43 12.48 -12.93
N GLU A 113 7.14 12.82 -11.85
CA GLU A 113 8.46 12.27 -11.57
C GLU A 113 8.42 10.76 -11.35
N SER A 114 7.48 10.26 -10.53
CA SER A 114 7.35 8.83 -10.27
C SER A 114 7.00 8.01 -11.52
N GLY A 115 6.10 8.53 -12.36
CA GLY A 115 5.76 7.91 -13.65
C GLY A 115 6.95 7.91 -14.61
N LYS A 116 7.70 9.01 -14.68
CA LYS A 116 8.89 9.16 -15.53
C LYS A 116 10.01 8.19 -15.11
N GLU A 117 10.32 8.12 -13.82
CA GLU A 117 11.32 7.17 -13.28
C GLU A 117 10.96 5.72 -13.62
N SER A 118 9.68 5.36 -13.43
CA SER A 118 9.19 4.02 -13.73
C SER A 118 9.24 3.68 -15.22
N LEU A 119 8.94 4.66 -16.08
CA LEU A 119 9.05 4.54 -17.53
C LEU A 119 10.51 4.34 -17.97
N TYR A 120 11.46 5.12 -17.44
CA TYR A 120 12.88 4.94 -17.76
C TYR A 120 13.38 3.58 -17.30
N ALA A 121 13.05 3.17 -16.08
CA ALA A 121 13.40 1.83 -15.57
C ALA A 121 12.74 0.69 -16.37
N LEU A 122 11.66 0.96 -17.10
CA LEU A 122 11.05 0.00 -18.03
C LEU A 122 11.80 -0.01 -19.38
N GLN A 123 12.12 1.16 -19.93
CA GLN A 123 12.86 1.30 -21.18
C GLN A 123 14.24 0.67 -21.11
N GLU A 124 15.00 0.93 -20.04
CA GLU A 124 16.32 0.33 -19.79
C GLU A 124 16.24 -1.19 -19.78
N ARG A 125 15.22 -1.75 -19.12
CA ARG A 125 15.02 -3.20 -19.08
C ARG A 125 14.72 -3.76 -20.47
N ILE A 126 13.86 -3.12 -21.25
CA ILE A 126 13.54 -3.55 -22.61
C ILE A 126 14.81 -3.53 -23.48
N ALA A 127 15.60 -2.45 -23.41
CA ALA A 127 16.86 -2.33 -24.12
C ALA A 127 17.90 -3.37 -23.69
N ALA A 128 17.90 -3.78 -22.42
CA ALA A 128 18.80 -4.85 -21.93
C ALA A 128 18.37 -6.25 -22.38
N THR A 129 17.17 -6.43 -22.93
CA THR A 129 16.63 -7.72 -23.38
C THR A 129 16.58 -7.85 -24.91
N SER A 130 16.95 -6.80 -25.64
CA SER A 130 17.02 -6.73 -27.12
C SER A 130 18.45 -6.93 -27.63
#